data_AF-A0A358RHH5-F1
#
_entry.id   AF-A0A358RHH5-F1
#
_cell.length_a   1.000
_cell.length_b   1.000
_cell.length_c   1.000
_cell.angle_alpha   90.00
_cell.angle_beta   90.00
_cell.angle_gamma   90.00
#
_symmetry.space_group_name_H-M   'P 1'
#
loop_
_entity.id
_entity.type
_entity.pdbx_description
1 polymer ?
#
loop_
_entity_poly.entity_id
_entity_poly.type
_entity_poly.pdbx_seq_one_letter_code
_entity_poly.pdbx_strand_id
1 'polypeptide(L)'
;MRGIMSNQHLKIIGGNQLFGAYEVHAAKNAVLPILAAGLLTKEDLIVENCPYITDIEAMSKMLAALGADVARDGRRIIVRGQARTSRVNDELCKDMRSSMFMLGA
;
A
#
# COMPACT_ATOMS: atom_id res chain seq x y z
N MET A 1 24.40 -10.07 1.92
CA MET A 1 23.51 -11.19 2.28
C MET A 1 22.45 -11.32 1.19
N ARG A 2 22.47 -12.42 0.43
CA ARG A 2 21.52 -12.66 -0.67
C ARG A 2 20.15 -13.03 -0.08
N GLY A 3 19.14 -12.22 -0.36
CA GLY A 3 17.75 -12.51 -0.01
C GLY A 3 17.28 -13.79 -0.70
N ILE A 4 16.73 -14.71 0.09
CA ILE A 4 16.12 -15.95 -0.38
C ILE A 4 14.85 -15.55 -1.14
N MET A 5 14.89 -15.55 -2.48
CA MET A 5 13.66 -15.50 -3.28
C MET A 5 12.91 -16.81 -3.04
N SER A 6 11.84 -16.77 -2.26
CA SER A 6 10.93 -17.88 -2.08
C SER A 6 10.29 -18.21 -3.43
N ASN A 7 10.69 -19.32 -4.04
CA ASN A 7 10.22 -19.74 -5.36
C ASN A 7 8.79 -20.33 -5.27
N GLN A 8 7.82 -19.50 -4.89
CA GLN A 8 6.42 -19.86 -4.81
C GLN A 8 5.82 -19.88 -6.21
N HIS A 9 5.12 -20.95 -6.54
CA HIS A 9 4.40 -21.11 -7.79
C HIS A 9 3.03 -21.73 -7.53
N LEU A 10 2.06 -21.39 -8.39
CA LEU A 10 0.73 -21.99 -8.37
C LEU A 10 0.66 -23.07 -9.44
N LYS A 11 0.20 -24.27 -9.06
CA LYS A 11 -0.16 -25.33 -10.01
C LYS A 11 -1.65 -25.24 -10.30
N ILE A 12 -2.00 -24.85 -11.53
CA ILE A 12 -3.39 -24.73 -11.97
C ILE A 12 -3.78 -25.98 -12.75
N ILE A 13 -4.88 -26.62 -12.36
CA ILE A 13 -5.49 -27.73 -13.10
C ILE A 13 -6.69 -27.15 -13.86
N GLY A 14 -6.58 -27.08 -15.19
CA GLY A 14 -7.64 -26.58 -16.06
C GLY A 14 -8.84 -27.52 -16.18
N GLY A 15 -9.83 -27.11 -16.96
CA GLY A 15 -11.03 -27.91 -17.26
C GLY A 15 -12.29 -27.55 -16.47
N ASN A 16 -12.20 -26.62 -15.52
CA ASN A 16 -13.33 -26.15 -14.71
C ASN A 16 -13.76 -24.74 -15.14
N GLN A 17 -15.06 -24.53 -15.37
CA GLN A 17 -15.61 -23.20 -15.55
C GLN A 17 -15.76 -22.50 -14.20
N LEU A 18 -15.40 -21.21 -14.14
CA LEU A 18 -15.66 -20.38 -12.96
C LEU A 18 -17.16 -20.06 -12.89
N PHE A 19 -17.78 -20.30 -11.74
CA PHE A 19 -19.19 -19.99 -11.46
C PHE A 19 -19.33 -19.40 -10.05
N GLY A 20 -20.00 -18.26 -9.94
CA GLY A 20 -20.20 -17.54 -8.68
C GLY A 20 -20.05 -16.03 -8.83
N ALA A 21 -20.05 -15.33 -7.69
CA ALA A 21 -19.81 -13.89 -7.62
C ALA A 21 -18.59 -13.61 -6.74
N TYR A 22 -17.84 -12.57 -7.08
CA TYR A 22 -16.70 -12.09 -6.30
C TYR A 22 -16.77 -10.58 -6.16
N GLU A 23 -16.63 -10.09 -4.93
CA GLU A 23 -16.58 -8.65 -4.65
C GLU A 23 -15.17 -8.12 -4.94
N VAL A 24 -15.07 -7.13 -5.82
CA VAL A 24 -13.79 -6.54 -6.20
C VAL A 24 -13.38 -5.47 -5.20
N HIS A 25 -12.13 -5.55 -4.74
CA HIS A 25 -11.53 -4.55 -3.84
C HIS A 25 -11.16 -3.26 -4.57
N ALA A 26 -10.89 -2.19 -3.83
CA ALA A 26 -10.43 -0.93 -4.42
C ALA A 26 -9.16 -1.14 -5.26
N ALA A 27 -9.10 -0.45 -6.40
CA ALA A 27 -7.96 -0.52 -7.29
C ALA A 27 -6.72 0.05 -6.61
N LYS A 28 -5.64 -0.75 -6.50
CA LYS A 28 -4.41 -0.32 -5.83
C LYS A 28 -3.87 1.01 -6.35
N ASN A 29 -3.96 1.23 -7.67
CA ASN A 29 -3.44 2.44 -8.31
C ASN A 29 -4.26 3.70 -8.00
N ALA A 30 -5.49 3.55 -7.52
CA ALA A 30 -6.26 4.66 -6.97
C ALA A 30 -5.93 4.88 -5.48
N VAL A 31 -5.78 3.79 -4.72
CA VAL A 31 -5.51 3.85 -3.27
C VAL A 31 -4.14 4.48 -2.97
N LEU A 32 -3.08 4.09 -3.69
CA LEU A 32 -1.72 4.56 -3.42
C LEU A 32 -1.56 6.10 -3.41
N PRO A 33 -2.00 6.86 -4.44
CA PRO A 33 -1.91 8.32 -4.42
C PRO A 33 -2.85 8.95 -3.38
N ILE A 34 -4.00 8.35 -3.08
CA ILE A 34 -4.89 8.84 -2.01
C ILE A 34 -4.17 8.74 -0.65
N LEU A 35 -3.52 7.62 -0.37
CA LEU A 35 -2.72 7.44 0.84
C LEU A 35 -1.57 8.47 0.93
N ALA A 36 -0.94 8.80 -0.19
CA ALA A 36 0.07 9.86 -0.25
C ALA A 36 -0.49 11.22 0.15
N ALA A 37 -1.65 11.58 -0.40
CA ALA A 37 -2.33 12.83 -0.12
C ALA A 37 -2.73 12.98 1.35
N GLY A 38 -2.78 11.89 2.13
CA GLY A 38 -2.97 11.93 3.58
C GLY A 38 -1.91 12.76 4.32
N LEU A 39 -0.69 12.86 3.78
CA LEU A 39 0.37 13.69 4.37
C LEU A 39 0.11 15.20 4.22
N LEU A 40 -0.74 15.59 3.27
CA LEU A 40 -1.02 16.99 2.92
C LEU A 40 -2.08 17.63 3.83
N THR A 41 -2.74 16.86 4.68
CA THR A 41 -3.81 17.35 5.57
C THR A 41 -3.46 17.13 7.05
N LYS A 42 -4.09 17.91 7.93
CA LYS A 42 -4.03 17.71 9.39
C LYS A 42 -5.15 16.80 9.90
N GLU A 43 -6.15 16.55 9.06
CA GLU A 43 -7.30 15.71 9.38
C GLU A 43 -6.96 14.23 9.15
N ASP A 44 -7.65 13.35 9.87
CA ASP A 44 -7.54 11.90 9.67
C ASP A 44 -8.07 11.53 8.28
N LEU A 45 -7.23 10.87 7.47
CA LEU A 45 -7.65 10.30 6.20
C LEU A 45 -8.01 8.82 6.40
N ILE A 46 -9.22 8.44 6.00
CA ILE A 46 -9.69 7.05 6.05
C ILE A 46 -9.98 6.57 4.62
N VAL A 47 -9.26 5.53 4.18
CA VAL A 47 -9.47 4.88 2.89
C VAL A 47 -10.10 3.52 3.11
N GLU A 48 -11.31 3.33 2.60
CA GLU A 48 -12.07 2.10 2.71
C GLU A 48 -11.79 1.11 1.57
N ASN A 49 -12.16 -0.16 1.78
CA ASN A 49 -12.07 -1.24 0.80
C ASN A 49 -10.65 -1.45 0.19
N CYS A 50 -9.61 -1.17 0.96
CA CYS A 50 -8.22 -1.36 0.55
C CYS A 50 -7.87 -2.86 0.41
N PRO A 51 -7.20 -3.27 -0.68
CA PRO A 51 -6.79 -4.65 -0.88
C PRO A 51 -5.67 -5.08 0.09
N TYR A 52 -5.55 -6.38 0.34
CA TYR A 52 -4.43 -6.98 1.08
C TYR A 52 -3.33 -7.38 0.11
N ILE A 53 -2.49 -6.41 -0.26
CA ILE A 53 -1.36 -6.62 -1.16
C ILE A 53 -0.14 -5.87 -0.65
N THR A 54 1.03 -6.34 -1.06
CA THR A 54 2.35 -5.81 -0.67
C THR A 54 2.50 -4.33 -0.93
N ASP A 55 1.94 -3.81 -2.03
CA ASP A 55 2.04 -2.38 -2.38
C ASP A 55 1.39 -1.48 -1.31
N ILE A 56 0.24 -1.89 -0.74
CA ILE A 56 -0.44 -1.12 0.32
C ILE A 56 0.36 -1.15 1.61
N GLU A 57 0.99 -2.27 1.93
CA GLU A 57 1.85 -2.41 3.10
C GLU A 57 3.14 -1.59 2.96
N ALA A 58 3.78 -1.63 1.80
CA ALA A 58 4.96 -0.83 1.48
C ALA A 58 4.65 0.67 1.59
N MET A 59 3.50 1.10 1.04
CA MET A 59 3.03 2.47 1.16
C MET A 59 2.80 2.89 2.62
N SER A 60 2.14 2.04 3.41
CA SER A 60 1.90 2.32 4.83
C SER A 60 3.20 2.48 5.62
N LYS A 61 4.22 1.65 5.33
CA LYS A 61 5.55 1.76 5.93
C LYS A 61 6.27 3.04 5.52
N MET A 62 6.16 3.48 4.26
CA MET A 62 6.75 4.73 3.78
C MET A 62 6.13 5.94 4.47
N LEU A 63 4.80 6.00 4.55
CA LEU A 63 4.07 7.05 5.27
C LEU A 63 4.47 7.10 6.75
N ALA A 64 4.59 5.94 7.41
CA ALA A 64 5.05 5.86 8.79
C ALA A 64 6.49 6.35 8.96
N ALA A 65 7.39 6.01 8.02
CA ALA A 65 8.77 6.49 8.03
C ALA A 65 8.87 8.01 7.85
N LEU A 66 7.90 8.63 7.16
CA LEU A 66 7.78 10.08 7.03
C LEU A 66 7.20 10.75 8.30
N GLY A 67 6.71 9.98 9.26
CA GLY A 67 6.23 10.47 10.56
C GLY A 67 4.72 10.50 10.74
N ALA A 68 3.95 10.00 9.77
CA ALA A 68 2.51 9.78 9.94
C ALA A 68 2.23 8.55 10.82
N ASP A 69 1.12 8.56 11.56
CA ASP A 69 0.57 7.35 12.16
C ASP A 69 -0.31 6.64 11.13
N VAL A 70 -0.02 5.38 10.83
CA VAL A 70 -0.78 4.60 9.84
C VAL A 70 -1.29 3.32 10.49
N ALA A 71 -2.61 3.20 10.55
CA ALA A 71 -3.29 2.04 11.12
C ALA A 71 -4.10 1.29 10.06
N ARG A 72 -4.18 -0.03 10.19
CA ARG A 72 -5.07 -0.86 9.39
C ARG A 72 -6.13 -1.50 10.28
N ASP A 73 -7.39 -1.33 9.92
CA ASP A 73 -8.53 -1.99 10.55
C ASP A 73 -9.38 -2.68 9.47
N GLY A 74 -9.20 -3.99 9.35
CA GLY A 74 -9.75 -4.77 8.25
C GLY A 74 -9.28 -4.22 6.88
N ARG A 75 -10.24 -3.85 6.04
CA ARG A 75 -10.00 -3.23 4.72
C ARG A 75 -9.90 -1.70 4.78
N ARG A 76 -9.86 -1.09 5.97
CA ARG A 76 -9.66 0.35 6.14
C ARG A 76 -8.19 0.66 6.44
N ILE A 77 -7.65 1.66 5.77
CA ILE A 77 -6.37 2.28 6.12
C ILE A 77 -6.66 3.67 6.65
N ILE A 78 -6.11 3.98 7.82
CA ILE A 78 -6.25 5.26 8.50
C ILE A 78 -4.88 5.90 8.56
N VAL A 79 -4.74 7.11 8.01
CA VAL A 79 -3.52 7.90 8.03
C VAL A 79 -3.78 9.15 8.87
N ARG A 80 -2.94 9.38 9.89
CA ARG A 80 -3.06 10.52 10.80
C ARG A 80 -1.76 11.30 10.89
N GLY A 81 -1.92 12.62 10.95
CA GLY A 81 -0.79 13.54 11.06
C GLY A 81 -0.08 13.77 9.73
N GLN A 82 0.96 14.60 9.80
CA GLN A 82 1.68 15.11 8.64
C GLN A 82 3.10 14.56 8.59
N ALA A 83 3.73 14.68 7.42
CA ALA A 83 5.16 14.41 7.28
C ALA A 83 5.98 15.28 8.25
N ARG A 84 6.85 14.64 9.02
CA ARG A 84 7.79 15.27 9.96
C ARG A 84 9.21 15.32 9.41
N THR A 85 9.47 14.55 8.35
CA THR A 85 10.73 14.51 7.61
C THR A 85 10.44 14.44 6.13
N SER A 86 11.35 14.94 5.30
CA SER A 86 11.28 14.85 3.84
C SER A 86 12.16 13.73 3.28
N ARG A 87 12.84 12.96 4.14
CA ARG A 87 13.71 11.85 3.74
C ARG A 87 13.01 10.51 3.94
N VAL A 88 12.77 9.81 2.84
CA VAL A 88 12.43 8.38 2.84
C VAL A 88 13.72 7.58 2.66
N ASN A 89 13.88 6.48 3.40
CA ASN A 89 15.02 5.58 3.22
C ASN A 89 14.97 4.93 1.83
N ASP A 90 16.06 5.02 1.08
CA ASP A 90 16.24 4.45 -0.26
C ASP A 90 15.86 2.96 -0.34
N GLU A 91 16.04 2.19 0.74
CA GLU A 91 15.65 0.78 0.78
C GLU A 91 14.13 0.59 0.65
N LEU A 92 13.32 1.47 1.25
CA LEU A 92 11.87 1.43 1.14
C LEU A 92 11.38 1.87 -0.25
N CYS A 93 12.14 2.73 -0.93
CA CYS A 93 11.81 3.22 -2.27
C CYS A 93 12.13 2.21 -3.37
N LYS A 94 13.14 1.34 -3.17
CA LYS A 94 13.60 0.36 -4.17
C LYS A 94 12.58 -0.73 -4.48
N ASP A 95 11.75 -1.09 -3.51
CA ASP A 95 10.84 -2.22 -3.61
C ASP A 95 9.52 -1.86 -4.32
N MET A 96 9.22 -0.57 -4.54
CA MET A 96 7.99 -0.14 -5.21
C MET A 96 8.19 1.12 -6.08
N ARG A 97 7.92 1.01 -7.39
CA ARG A 97 7.98 2.15 -8.35
C ARG A 97 7.02 3.29 -7.98
N SER A 98 5.91 2.97 -7.33
CA SER A 98 4.92 3.94 -6.86
C SER A 98 5.39 4.81 -5.68
N SER A 99 6.62 4.60 -5.17
CA SER A 99 7.29 5.55 -4.25
C SER A 99 7.39 6.97 -4.83
N MET A 100 7.33 7.10 -6.16
CA MET A 100 7.25 8.39 -6.87
C MET A 100 6.10 9.29 -6.38
N PHE A 101 4.99 8.75 -5.87
CA PHE A 101 3.89 9.57 -5.35
C PHE A 101 4.29 10.41 -4.12
N MET A 102 5.39 10.07 -3.44
CA MET A 102 5.93 10.83 -2.31
C MET A 102 6.63 12.13 -2.72
N LEU A 103 6.98 12.33 -4.00
CA LEU A 103 7.71 13.54 -4.44
C LEU A 103 6.86 14.80 -4.46
N GLY A 104 5.54 14.67 -4.55
CA GLY A 104 4.59 15.80 -4.56
C GLY A 104 3.66 15.84 -3.35
N ALA A 105 3.87 14.93 -2.40
CA ALA A 105 3.12 14.84 -1.15
C ALA A 105 3.84 15.55 0.01
#